data_AF-A0A6N3X7U3-F1
#
_entry.id   AF-A0A6N3X7U3-F1
#
_cell.length_a   1.000
_cell.length_b   1.000
_cell.length_c   1.000
_cell.angle_alpha   90.00
_cell.angle_beta   90.00
_cell.angle_gamma   90.00
#
_symmetry.space_group_name_H-M   'P 1'
#
loop_
_entity.id
_entity.type
_entity.pdbx_description
1 polymer ?
#
loop_
_entity_poly.entity_id
_entity_poly.type
_entity_poly.pdbx_seq_one_letter_code
_entity_poly.pdbx_strand_id
1 'polypeptide(L)'
;MANAASGVVISPLGAEKRSIARLLDANLNRAREGLRVVEDWCRLGLRRPELVARLKDYRQRLGQCHLPTLKQERHAASDPATGLSHQAQQERSTPQQVVAANCARVQEALRVLEEFGRHGTAELA
;
A
#
# COMPACT_ATOMS: atom_id res chain seq x y z
N MET A 1 40.20 -25.01 9.35
CA MET A 1 39.72 -23.71 9.84
C MET A 1 38.85 -23.10 8.76
N ALA A 2 37.60 -22.80 9.08
CA ALA A 2 36.57 -22.36 8.15
C ALA A 2 36.80 -20.90 7.70
N ASN A 3 36.66 -20.61 6.41
CA ASN A 3 36.57 -19.25 5.90
C ASN A 3 35.15 -19.03 5.34
N ALA A 4 34.44 -18.10 5.97
CA ALA A 4 33.08 -17.73 5.64
C ALA A 4 33.07 -16.83 4.40
N ALA A 5 32.65 -17.38 3.26
CA ALA A 5 32.22 -16.57 2.12
C ALA A 5 30.74 -16.24 2.31
N SER A 6 30.48 -15.04 2.82
CA SER A 6 29.15 -14.43 2.89
C SER A 6 28.68 -14.16 1.46
N GLY A 7 27.89 -15.08 0.92
CA GLY A 7 27.32 -14.99 -0.42
C GLY A 7 26.22 -13.95 -0.44
N VAL A 8 26.53 -12.73 -0.87
CA VAL A 8 25.52 -11.77 -1.35
C VAL A 8 24.84 -12.42 -2.54
N VAL A 9 23.60 -12.88 -2.34
CA VAL A 9 22.76 -13.38 -3.42
C VAL A 9 22.41 -12.19 -4.31
N ILE A 10 23.19 -11.96 -5.37
CA ILE A 10 22.81 -11.03 -6.42
C ILE A 10 21.57 -11.63 -7.08
N SER A 11 20.40 -11.13 -6.68
CA SER A 11 19.15 -11.47 -7.35
C SER A 11 19.27 -11.05 -8.82
N PRO A 12 18.88 -11.88 -9.80
CA PRO A 12 18.94 -11.48 -11.19
C PRO A 12 18.10 -10.20 -11.35
N LEU A 13 18.62 -9.19 -12.04
CA LEU A 13 18.03 -7.85 -12.20
C LEU A 13 16.51 -7.88 -12.56
N GLY A 14 16.03 -8.94 -13.22
CA GLY A 14 14.62 -9.15 -13.51
C GLY A 14 13.74 -9.56 -12.31
N ALA A 15 14.27 -10.32 -11.35
CA ALA A 15 13.56 -10.71 -10.14
C ALA A 15 13.37 -9.53 -9.17
N GLU A 16 14.39 -8.68 -9.02
CA GLU A 16 14.31 -7.46 -8.21
C GLU A 16 13.28 -6.48 -8.77
N LYS A 17 13.28 -6.24 -10.08
CA LYS A 17 12.26 -5.41 -10.76
C LYS A 17 10.84 -5.91 -10.52
N ARG A 18 10.62 -7.24 -10.57
CA ARG A 18 9.31 -7.83 -10.26
C ARG A 18 8.92 -7.62 -8.80
N SER A 19 9.86 -7.76 -7.87
CA SER A 19 9.62 -7.49 -6.44
C SER A 19 9.24 -6.04 -6.19
N ILE A 20 9.91 -5.07 -6.83
CA ILE A 20 9.57 -3.65 -6.75
C ILE A 20 8.17 -3.40 -7.32
N ALA A 21 7.84 -3.97 -8.49
CA ALA A 21 6.52 -3.82 -9.09
C ALA A 21 5.39 -4.36 -8.17
N ARG A 22 5.60 -5.54 -7.56
CA ARG A 22 4.67 -6.11 -6.57
C ARG A 22 4.51 -5.22 -5.35
N LEU A 23 5.63 -4.66 -4.85
CA LEU A 23 5.63 -3.75 -3.71
C LEU A 23 4.82 -2.49 -4.02
N LEU A 24 5.00 -1.89 -5.19
CA LEU A 24 4.27 -0.70 -5.63
C LEU A 24 2.77 -0.99 -5.82
N ASP A 25 2.40 -2.10 -6.49
CA ASP A 25 1.00 -2.52 -6.66
C ASP A 25 0.29 -2.69 -5.31
N ALA A 26 0.93 -3.42 -4.39
CA ALA A 26 0.39 -3.69 -3.06
C ALA A 26 0.17 -2.39 -2.26
N ASN A 27 1.13 -1.46 -2.29
CA ASN A 27 1.01 -0.21 -1.53
C ASN A 27 0.06 0.80 -2.19
N LEU A 28 -0.05 0.83 -3.52
CA LEU A 28 -1.12 1.57 -4.20
C LEU A 28 -2.50 1.05 -3.79
N ASN A 29 -2.67 -0.28 -3.72
CA ASN A 29 -3.92 -0.89 -3.28
C ASN A 29 -4.23 -0.54 -1.81
N ARG A 30 -3.25 -0.70 -0.90
CA ARG A 30 -3.39 -0.36 0.53
C ARG A 30 -3.77 1.10 0.75
N ALA A 31 -3.14 2.03 0.04
CA ALA A 31 -3.48 3.45 0.12
C ALA A 31 -4.93 3.71 -0.33
N ARG A 32 -5.35 3.11 -1.45
CA ARG A 32 -6.72 3.29 -1.97
C ARG A 32 -7.80 2.68 -1.07
N GLU A 33 -7.55 1.52 -0.48
CA GLU A 33 -8.47 0.89 0.47
C GLU A 33 -8.54 1.65 1.80
N GLY A 34 -7.40 2.11 2.32
CA GLY A 34 -7.36 2.96 3.51
C GLY A 34 -8.16 4.26 3.32
N LEU A 35 -7.96 4.94 2.19
CA LEU A 35 -8.76 6.12 1.83
C LEU A 35 -10.24 5.80 1.64
N ARG A 36 -10.60 4.60 1.16
CA ARG A 36 -12.00 4.20 0.96
C ARG A 36 -12.74 4.09 2.28
N VAL A 37 -12.11 3.51 3.29
CA VAL A 37 -12.71 3.41 4.63
C VAL A 37 -12.98 4.80 5.21
N VAL A 38 -12.03 5.73 5.06
CA VAL A 38 -12.21 7.12 5.50
C VAL A 38 -13.29 7.83 4.69
N GLU A 39 -13.35 7.62 3.37
CA GLU A 39 -14.39 8.17 2.48
C GLU A 39 -15.78 7.70 2.92
N ASP A 40 -15.94 6.40 3.18
CA ASP A 40 -17.21 5.82 3.61
C ASP A 40 -17.66 6.34 4.98
N TRP A 41 -16.72 6.55 5.92
CA TRP A 41 -17.03 7.22 7.18
C TRP A 41 -17.46 8.67 7.00
N CYS A 42 -16.76 9.44 6.15
CA CYS A 42 -17.16 10.81 5.82
C CYS A 42 -18.53 10.88 5.14
N ARG A 43 -18.85 9.90 4.28
CA ARG A 43 -20.11 9.83 3.53
C ARG A 43 -21.29 9.44 4.41
N LEU A 44 -21.15 8.36 5.16
CA LEU A 44 -22.25 7.72 5.88
C LEU A 44 -22.33 8.17 7.34
N GLY A 45 -21.18 8.28 8.01
CA GLY A 45 -21.09 8.67 9.42
C GLY A 45 -21.18 10.17 9.63
N LEU A 46 -20.30 10.93 8.98
CA LEU A 46 -20.21 12.39 9.19
C LEU A 46 -21.09 13.21 8.25
N ARG A 47 -21.53 12.63 7.12
CA ARG A 47 -22.31 13.29 6.06
C ARG A 47 -21.65 14.59 5.56
N ARG A 48 -20.34 14.54 5.31
CA ARG A 48 -19.51 15.68 4.86
C ARG A 48 -19.16 15.55 3.38
N PRO A 49 -20.01 16.03 2.45
CA PRO A 49 -19.84 15.80 1.01
C PRO A 49 -18.53 16.38 0.44
N GLU A 50 -18.03 17.45 1.02
CA GLU A 50 -16.76 18.07 0.63
C GLU A 50 -15.55 17.18 0.95
N LEU A 51 -15.59 16.43 2.06
CA LEU A 51 -14.55 15.46 2.39
C LEU A 51 -14.64 14.23 1.48
N VAL A 52 -15.86 13.78 1.18
CA VAL A 52 -16.08 12.67 0.24
C VAL A 52 -15.50 13.00 -1.13
N ALA A 53 -15.77 14.20 -1.66
CA ALA A 53 -15.23 14.63 -2.95
C ALA A 53 -13.70 14.60 -2.98
N ARG A 54 -13.03 15.11 -1.94
CA ARG A 54 -11.56 15.13 -1.83
C ARG A 54 -10.96 13.72 -1.72
N LEU A 55 -11.54 12.87 -0.87
CA LEU A 55 -11.04 11.49 -0.69
C LEU A 55 -11.24 10.64 -1.95
N LYS A 56 -12.36 10.85 -2.65
CA LYS A 56 -12.63 10.23 -3.95
C LYS A 56 -11.61 10.67 -5.00
N ASP A 57 -11.30 11.96 -5.10
CA ASP A 57 -10.27 12.48 -6.00
C ASP A 57 -8.92 11.81 -5.73
N TYR A 58 -8.46 11.80 -4.47
CA TYR A 58 -7.20 11.17 -4.11
C TYR A 58 -7.17 9.68 -4.48
N ARG A 59 -8.27 8.95 -4.25
CA ARG A 59 -8.40 7.54 -4.64
C ARG A 59 -8.38 7.32 -6.14
N GLN A 60 -8.96 8.24 -6.92
CA GLN A 60 -8.95 8.18 -8.38
C GLN A 60 -7.55 8.45 -8.92
N ARG A 61 -6.87 9.48 -8.41
CA ARG A 61 -5.47 9.80 -8.78
C ARG A 61 -4.53 8.64 -8.47
N LEU A 62 -4.59 8.06 -7.28
CA LEU A 62 -3.83 6.84 -6.94
C LEU A 62 -4.24 5.65 -7.81
N GLY A 63 -5.50 5.58 -8.24
CA GLY A 63 -5.98 4.54 -9.16
C GLY A 63 -5.43 4.66 -10.57
N GLN A 64 -5.02 5.85 -11.00
CA GLN A 64 -4.39 6.07 -12.32
C GLN A 64 -2.94 5.58 -12.32
N CYS A 65 -2.26 5.61 -11.18
CA CYS A 65 -0.92 5.05 -10.98
C CYS A 65 -0.88 3.50 -11.05
N HIS A 66 -2.03 2.83 -11.12
CA HIS A 66 -2.17 1.37 -11.17
C HIS A 66 -1.96 0.85 -12.60
N LEU A 67 -0.73 0.96 -13.08
CA LEU A 67 -0.35 0.59 -14.45
C LEU A 67 -0.51 -0.92 -14.72
N PRO A 68 -0.86 -1.34 -15.94
CA PRO A 68 -0.93 -2.76 -16.29
C PRO A 68 0.36 -3.54 -15.99
N THR A 69 1.51 -2.89 -16.13
CA THR A 69 2.84 -3.43 -15.83
C THR A 69 3.04 -3.78 -14.36
N LEU A 70 2.35 -3.11 -13.44
CA LEU A 70 2.36 -3.42 -12.00
C LEU A 70 1.38 -4.55 -11.64
N LYS A 71 0.27 -4.65 -12.39
CA LYS A 71 -0.84 -5.58 -12.10
C LYS A 71 -0.57 -7.03 -12.46
N GLN A 72 0.44 -7.32 -13.29
CA GLN A 72 0.72 -8.68 -13.78
C GLN A 72 1.23 -9.64 -12.70
N GLU A 73 1.57 -9.14 -11.52
CA GLU A 73 2.26 -9.89 -10.48
C GLU A 73 1.38 -10.15 -9.23
N ARG A 74 0.05 -10.08 -9.38
CA ARG A 74 -0.89 -10.32 -8.28
C ARG A 74 -0.88 -11.79 -7.86
N HIS A 75 -0.18 -12.05 -6.77
CA HIS A 75 -0.28 -13.29 -6.02
C HIS A 75 -0.80 -13.02 -4.61
N ALA A 76 -2.01 -12.46 -4.49
CA ALA A 76 -2.65 -12.24 -3.20
C ALA A 76 -2.88 -13.55 -2.42
N ALA A 77 -3.13 -14.65 -3.14
CA ALA A 77 -3.33 -15.98 -2.55
C ALA A 77 -2.06 -16.59 -1.92
N SER A 78 -0.87 -16.03 -2.20
CA SER A 78 0.39 -16.45 -1.60
C SER A 78 1.12 -15.31 -0.91
N ASP A 79 0.41 -14.25 -0.50
CA ASP A 79 0.97 -13.26 0.41
C ASP A 79 1.28 -13.95 1.76
N PRO A 80 2.56 -14.09 2.15
CA PRO A 80 2.96 -14.76 3.39
C PRO A 80 2.40 -14.07 4.64
N ALA A 81 1.99 -12.80 4.52
CA ALA A 81 1.40 -12.04 5.60
C ALA A 81 -0.13 -12.27 5.75
N THR A 82 -0.74 -13.09 4.90
CA THR A 82 -2.17 -13.42 5.01
C THR A 82 -2.45 -14.09 6.35
N GLY A 83 -3.36 -13.52 7.13
CA GLY A 83 -3.71 -14.01 8.47
C GLY A 83 -2.83 -13.47 9.61
N LEU A 84 -1.79 -12.69 9.30
CA LEU A 84 -1.05 -11.95 10.33
C LEU A 84 -1.91 -10.78 10.82
N SER A 85 -2.44 -10.89 12.03
CA SER A 85 -3.11 -9.80 12.74
C SER A 85 -2.26 -9.36 13.91
N HIS A 86 -2.21 -8.06 14.16
CA HIS A 86 -1.61 -7.51 15.38
C HIS A 86 -2.70 -7.24 16.43
N GLN A 87 -2.42 -7.41 17.71
CA GLN A 87 -3.40 -7.18 18.79
C GLN A 87 -3.98 -5.76 18.75
N ALA A 88 -3.13 -4.76 18.50
CA ALA A 88 -3.56 -3.37 18.28
C ALA A 88 -4.55 -3.16 17.11
N GLN A 89 -4.67 -4.13 16.19
CA GLN A 89 -5.73 -4.09 15.16
C GLN A 89 -7.11 -4.50 15.70
N GLN A 90 -7.13 -5.34 16.74
CA GLN A 90 -8.34 -5.86 17.39
C GLN A 90 -8.89 -4.91 18.46
N GLU A 91 -8.05 -4.06 19.05
CA GLU A 91 -8.41 -3.13 20.13
C GLU A 91 -9.12 -1.83 19.64
N ARG A 92 -9.46 -1.73 18.35
CA ARG A 92 -10.15 -0.55 17.80
C ARG A 92 -11.63 -0.59 18.16
N SER A 93 -12.01 0.16 19.19
CA SER A 93 -13.38 0.19 19.72
C SER A 93 -14.19 1.40 19.26
N THR A 94 -13.57 2.41 18.64
CA THR A 94 -14.28 3.62 18.17
C THR A 94 -14.08 3.91 16.68
N PRO A 95 -15.06 4.55 16.00
CA PRO A 95 -14.89 5.01 14.62
C PRO A 95 -13.68 5.92 14.42
N GLN A 96 -13.34 6.76 15.41
CA GLN A 96 -12.18 7.65 15.38
C GLN A 96 -10.87 6.87 15.35
N GLN A 97 -10.75 5.79 16.14
CA GLN A 97 -9.59 4.90 16.11
C GLN A 97 -9.49 4.17 14.76
N VAL A 98 -10.62 3.75 14.19
CA VAL A 98 -10.65 3.13 12.86
C VAL A 98 -10.17 4.12 11.80
N VAL A 99 -10.67 5.36 11.80
CA VAL A 99 -10.24 6.41 10.87
C VAL A 99 -8.75 6.72 11.04
N ALA A 100 -8.28 6.96 12.27
CA ALA A 100 -6.87 7.24 12.54
C ALA A 100 -5.95 6.11 12.05
N ALA A 101 -6.32 4.85 12.30
CA ALA A 101 -5.55 3.70 11.84
C ALA A 101 -5.56 3.54 10.31
N ASN A 102 -6.65 3.91 9.62
CA ASN A 102 -6.68 3.93 8.17
C ASN A 102 -5.80 5.07 7.62
N CYS A 103 -5.83 6.25 8.21
CA CYS A 103 -4.96 7.37 7.83
C CYS A 103 -3.47 7.02 8.01
N ALA A 104 -3.09 6.39 9.12
CA ALA A 104 -1.72 5.93 9.37
C ALA A 104 -1.27 4.91 8.29
N ARG A 105 -2.12 3.93 7.97
CA ARG A 105 -1.84 2.97 6.89
C ARG A 105 -1.69 3.63 5.52
N VAL A 106 -2.52 4.65 5.22
CA VAL A 106 -2.37 5.43 3.97
C VAL A 106 -1.03 6.15 3.96
N GLN A 107 -0.64 6.77 5.08
CA GLN A 107 0.65 7.45 5.19
C GLN A 107 1.83 6.50 4.97
N GLU A 108 1.84 5.33 5.62
CA GLU A 108 2.88 4.31 5.45
C GLU A 108 2.92 3.79 4.00
N ALA A 109 1.76 3.50 3.42
CA ALA A 109 1.68 3.04 2.03
C ALA A 109 2.23 4.09 1.06
N LEU A 110 1.83 5.36 1.22
CA LEU A 110 2.35 6.47 0.42
C LEU A 110 3.86 6.64 0.61
N ARG A 111 4.39 6.44 1.82
CA ARG A 111 5.83 6.49 2.09
C ARG A 111 6.59 5.42 1.32
N VAL A 112 6.05 4.20 1.25
CA VAL A 112 6.66 3.13 0.44
C VAL A 112 6.63 3.48 -1.05
N LEU A 113 5.51 4.04 -1.55
CA LEU A 113 5.41 4.49 -2.94
C LEU A 113 6.41 5.61 -3.25
N GLU A 114 6.60 6.55 -2.33
CA GLU A 114 7.56 7.64 -2.47
C GLU A 114 9.00 7.11 -2.59
N GLU A 115 9.40 6.21 -1.70
CA GLU A 115 10.78 5.73 -1.65
C GLU A 115 11.11 4.74 -2.78
N PHE A 116 10.18 3.86 -3.15
CA PHE A 116 10.41 2.88 -4.22
C PHE A 116 10.03 3.39 -5.62
N GLY A 117 9.11 4.38 -5.71
CA GLY A 117 8.70 5.01 -6.97
C GLY A 117 9.86 5.74 -7.65
N ARG A 118 10.71 6.41 -6.86
CA ARG A 118 11.92 7.11 -7.35
C ARG A 118 12.93 6.19 -8.06
N HIS A 119 12.93 4.90 -7.75
CA HIS A 119 13.94 3.95 -8.23
C HIS A 119 13.43 2.98 -9.30
N GLY A 120 12.11 2.83 -9.46
CA GLY A 120 11.52 1.73 -10.23
C GLY A 120 10.79 2.12 -11.52
N THR A 121 10.22 3.33 -11.61
CA THR A 121 9.34 3.74 -12.72
C THR A 121 9.27 5.26 -12.81
N ALA A 122 9.68 5.85 -13.95
CA ALA A 122 9.66 7.30 -14.18
C ALA A 122 8.25 7.94 -14.05
N GLU A 123 7.19 7.13 -14.10
CA GLU A 123 5.80 7.59 -13.98
C GLU A 123 5.34 7.82 -12.52
N LEU A 124 6.14 7.40 -11.52
CA LEU A 124 5.86 7.62 -10.08
C LEU A 124 6.89 8.54 -9.39
N ALA A 125 7.91 8.99 -10.13
CA ALA A 125 8.97 9.87 -9.65
C ALA A 125 8.57 11.35 -9.75
#